data_AF-A0A0G1PFW9-F1
#
_entry.id   AF-A0A0G1PFW9-F1
#
_cell.length_a   1.000
_cell.length_b   1.000
_cell.length_c   1.000
_cell.angle_alpha   90.00
_cell.angle_beta   90.00
_cell.angle_gamma   90.00
#
_symmetry.space_group_name_H-M   'P 1'
#
loop_
_entity.id
_entity.type
_entity.pdbx_description
1 polymer ?
#
loop_
_entity_poly.entity_id
_entity_poly.type
_entity_poly.pdbx_seq_one_letter_code
_entity_poly.pdbx_strand_id
1 'polypeptide(L)'
;MSFFYHSVIGALVPELIKKALAALKRIFRLRAIDDATKARVAVKEYPRYYKIGYTLWLFCLFSIGFVAFGYIAFYLPATSVDFDFRNYWKFIFLGLINMIGAWFIIGAIFDQIFWWLSSDSFKDYVRYRNIKEGMDVDIPLQIKTLWKIGIGYYILFSPFLYFLL
;
A
#
# COMPACT_ATOMS: atom_id res chain seq x y z
N MET A 1 23.28 2.23 -17.35
CA MET A 1 21.82 2.35 -17.12
C MET A 1 21.41 1.55 -15.87
N SER A 2 21.77 2.00 -14.67
CA SER A 2 21.49 1.31 -13.40
C SER A 2 20.30 1.88 -12.62
N PHE A 3 19.60 2.89 -13.16
CA PHE A 3 18.52 3.60 -12.45
C PHE A 3 17.22 2.79 -12.26
N PHE A 4 17.02 1.69 -13.01
CA PHE A 4 15.82 0.83 -12.87
C PHE A 4 16.01 -0.38 -11.96
N TYR A 5 17.21 -0.64 -11.44
CA TYR A 5 17.43 -1.73 -10.47
C TYR A 5 17.01 -1.36 -9.06
N HIS A 6 16.81 -0.07 -8.80
CA HIS A 6 16.12 0.45 -7.63
C HIS A 6 14.76 0.95 -8.10
N SER A 7 13.91 0.06 -8.61
CA SER A 7 12.51 0.39 -8.83
C SER A 7 11.89 0.70 -7.47
N VAL A 8 11.96 1.98 -7.09
CA VAL A 8 11.31 2.65 -5.97
C VAL A 8 9.80 2.62 -6.21
N ILE A 9 9.24 1.40 -6.22
CA ILE A 9 7.81 1.11 -6.14
C ILE A 9 7.68 -0.23 -5.40
N GLY A 10 8.39 -0.36 -4.28
CA GLY A 10 8.19 -1.37 -3.24
C GLY A 10 8.08 -0.74 -1.85
N ALA A 11 7.82 0.58 -1.78
CA ALA A 11 8.57 1.42 -0.85
C ALA A 11 7.80 2.02 0.34
N LEU A 12 6.48 1.86 0.46
CA LEU A 12 5.75 2.42 1.60
C LEU A 12 5.31 1.35 2.58
N VAL A 13 4.39 0.48 2.19
CA VAL A 13 3.90 -0.61 3.04
C VAL A 13 4.97 -1.64 3.38
N PRO A 14 5.72 -2.16 2.39
CA PRO A 14 6.58 -3.30 2.64
C PRO A 14 7.90 -2.88 3.30
N GLU A 15 8.41 -1.70 2.99
CA GLU A 15 9.50 -1.05 3.73
C GLU A 15 9.10 -0.73 5.19
N LEU A 16 7.87 -0.23 5.44
CA LEU A 16 7.35 -0.01 6.79
C LEU A 16 7.29 -1.32 7.59
N ILE A 17 6.82 -2.41 6.98
CA ILE A 17 6.77 -3.73 7.63
C ILE A 17 8.18 -4.33 7.80
N LYS A 18 9.07 -4.15 6.82
CA LYS A 18 10.45 -4.63 6.84
C LYS A 18 11.27 -3.94 7.94
N LYS A 19 11.14 -2.61 8.04
CA LYS A 19 11.80 -1.75 9.04
C LYS A 19 11.00 -1.61 10.34
N ALA A 20 9.79 -2.16 10.41
CA ALA A 20 9.02 -2.17 11.65
C ALA A 20 9.83 -2.88 12.75
N LEU A 21 9.99 -2.20 13.88
CA LEU A 21 10.59 -2.75 15.09
C LEU A 21 9.97 -4.12 15.40
N ALA A 22 10.77 -5.04 15.96
CA ALA A 22 10.30 -6.37 16.36
C ALA A 22 9.03 -6.31 17.24
N ALA A 23 8.87 -5.23 18.03
CA ALA A 23 7.67 -4.93 18.79
C ALA A 23 6.41 -4.76 17.90
N LEU A 24 6.49 -4.01 16.80
CA LEU A 24 5.37 -3.85 15.85
C LEU A 24 5.00 -5.20 15.22
N LYS A 25 6.01 -5.99 14.80
CA LYS A 25 5.79 -7.32 14.22
C LYS A 25 5.05 -8.24 15.22
N ARG A 26 5.38 -8.12 16.51
CA ARG A 26 4.72 -8.85 17.61
C ARG A 26 3.29 -8.37 17.86
N ILE A 27 3.05 -7.06 17.88
CA ILE A 27 1.73 -6.43 18.05
C ILE A 27 0.78 -6.84 16.92
N PHE A 28 1.27 -6.85 15.68
CA PHE A 28 0.47 -7.23 14.52
C PHE A 28 0.38 -8.74 14.28
N ARG A 29 1.06 -9.56 15.09
CA ARG A 29 1.15 -11.03 14.95
C ARG A 29 1.52 -11.45 13.53
N LEU A 30 2.47 -10.75 12.93
CA LEU A 30 2.97 -11.08 11.59
C LEU A 30 3.66 -12.44 11.66
N ARG A 31 3.14 -13.43 10.94
CA ARG A 31 3.76 -14.74 10.81
C ARG A 31 4.56 -14.78 9.52
N ALA A 32 5.74 -15.39 9.60
CA ALA A 32 6.55 -15.68 8.43
C ALA A 32 5.84 -16.66 7.50
N ILE A 33 6.23 -16.64 6.23
CA ILE A 33 5.79 -17.67 5.28
C ILE A 33 6.38 -19.00 5.77
N ASP A 34 5.58 -20.07 5.76
CA ASP A 34 6.02 -21.38 6.20
C ASP A 34 7.13 -21.93 5.29
N ASP A 35 8.02 -22.73 5.87
CA ASP A 35 9.20 -23.22 5.15
C ASP A 35 8.84 -24.14 3.97
N ALA A 36 7.71 -24.84 4.05
CA ALA A 36 7.19 -25.64 2.94
C ALA A 36 6.74 -24.76 1.76
N THR A 37 6.01 -23.66 2.02
CA THR A 37 5.66 -22.69 0.99
C THR A 37 6.89 -22.01 0.42
N LYS A 38 7.88 -21.63 1.24
CA LYS A 38 9.15 -21.06 0.76
C LYS A 38 9.88 -22.00 -0.20
N ALA A 39 10.02 -23.27 0.17
CA ALA A 39 10.65 -24.27 -0.67
C ALA A 39 9.87 -24.45 -1.98
N ARG A 40 8.53 -24.51 -1.90
CA ARG A 40 7.65 -24.63 -3.07
C ARG A 40 7.81 -23.47 -4.05
N VAL A 41 7.82 -22.23 -3.57
CA VAL A 41 7.89 -21.04 -4.44
C VAL A 41 9.31 -20.78 -4.96
N ALA A 42 10.34 -21.23 -4.24
CA ALA A 42 11.73 -21.06 -4.67
C ALA A 42 12.11 -21.94 -5.87
N VAL A 43 11.49 -23.12 -6.01
CA VAL A 43 11.81 -24.11 -7.05
C VAL A 43 11.02 -23.88 -8.35
N LYS A 44 9.97 -23.05 -8.32
CA LYS A 44 9.14 -22.78 -9.50
C LYS A 44 9.82 -21.80 -10.47
N GLU A 45 9.76 -22.11 -11.75
CA GLU A 45 10.05 -21.14 -12.81
C GLU A 45 8.79 -20.33 -13.12
N TYR A 46 8.92 -19.00 -13.05
CA TYR A 46 7.80 -18.09 -13.27
C TYR A 46 7.89 -17.42 -14.64
N PRO A 47 6.79 -17.38 -15.41
CA PRO A 47 6.77 -16.69 -16.69
C PRO A 47 7.08 -15.20 -16.57
N ARG A 48 7.73 -14.63 -17.59
CA ARG A 48 8.12 -13.21 -17.59
C ARG A 48 6.93 -12.25 -17.44
N TYR A 49 5.76 -12.60 -17.97
CA TYR A 49 4.57 -11.75 -17.90
C TYR A 49 4.03 -11.59 -16.46
N TYR A 50 4.36 -12.48 -15.52
CA TYR A 50 4.05 -12.28 -14.10
C TYR A 50 4.78 -11.07 -13.50
N LYS A 51 5.98 -10.76 -13.99
CA LYS A 51 6.67 -9.52 -13.59
C LYS A 51 5.86 -8.29 -13.96
N ILE A 52 5.28 -8.28 -15.16
CA ILE A 52 4.45 -7.17 -15.64
C ILE A 52 3.20 -7.03 -14.77
N GLY A 53 2.51 -8.15 -14.50
CA GLY A 53 1.33 -8.16 -13.63
C GLY A 53 1.63 -7.65 -12.22
N TYR A 54 2.76 -8.07 -11.63
CA TYR A 54 3.18 -7.62 -10.31
C TYR A 54 3.55 -6.13 -10.30
N THR A 55 4.26 -5.64 -11.31
CA THR A 55 4.54 -4.20 -11.44
C THR A 55 3.25 -3.39 -11.59
N LEU A 56 2.29 -3.87 -12.38
CA LEU A 56 1.01 -3.20 -12.56
C LEU A 56 0.21 -3.16 -11.27
N TRP A 57 0.19 -4.26 -10.51
CA TRP A 57 -0.39 -4.31 -9.18
C TRP A 57 0.19 -3.21 -8.30
N LEU A 58 1.51 -3.15 -8.16
CA LEU A 58 2.19 -2.15 -7.33
C LEU A 58 1.93 -0.71 -7.81
N PHE A 59 1.89 -0.51 -9.12
CA PHE A 59 1.57 0.79 -9.72
C PHE A 59 0.14 1.23 -9.37
N CYS A 60 -0.85 0.32 -9.44
CA CYS A 60 -2.22 0.60 -9.02
C CYS A 60 -2.28 0.99 -7.55
N LEU A 61 -1.64 0.23 -6.65
CA LEU A 61 -1.61 0.54 -5.22
C LEU A 61 -1.02 1.93 -4.93
N PHE A 62 0.09 2.26 -5.60
CA PHE A 62 0.77 3.53 -5.41
C PHE A 62 -0.06 4.71 -5.94
N SER A 63 -0.73 4.54 -7.08
CA SER A 63 -1.51 5.58 -7.73
C SER A 63 -2.75 6.02 -6.92
N ILE A 64 -3.33 5.12 -6.12
CA ILE A 64 -4.55 5.39 -5.31
C ILE A 64 -4.39 6.62 -4.41
N GLY A 65 -3.24 6.78 -3.75
CA GLY A 65 -2.99 7.94 -2.90
C GLY A 65 -2.98 9.24 -3.69
N PHE A 66 -2.36 9.26 -4.88
CA PHE A 66 -2.32 10.44 -5.74
C PHE A 66 -3.69 10.80 -6.30
N VAL A 67 -4.53 9.80 -6.59
CA VAL A 67 -5.92 10.04 -6.99
C VAL A 67 -6.69 10.71 -5.86
N ALA A 68 -6.56 10.21 -4.62
CA ALA A 68 -7.20 10.82 -3.45
C ALA A 68 -6.70 12.25 -3.21
N PHE A 69 -5.38 12.48 -3.31
CA PHE A 69 -4.79 13.81 -3.24
C PHE A 69 -5.37 14.73 -4.30
N GLY A 70 -5.36 14.30 -5.56
CA GLY A 70 -5.79 15.13 -6.67
C GLY A 70 -7.27 15.49 -6.62
N TYR A 71 -8.10 14.55 -6.18
CA TYR A 71 -9.52 14.79 -5.95
C TYR A 71 -9.74 15.87 -4.88
N ILE A 72 -9.07 15.77 -3.75
CA ILE A 72 -9.28 16.70 -2.62
C ILE A 72 -8.61 18.05 -2.86
N ALA A 73 -7.37 18.06 -3.36
CA ALA A 73 -6.57 19.27 -3.50
C ALA A 73 -6.88 20.07 -4.77
N PHE A 74 -7.43 19.44 -5.82
CA PHE A 74 -7.69 20.13 -7.10
C PHE A 74 -9.15 20.09 -7.50
N TYR A 75 -9.80 18.92 -7.45
CA TYR A 75 -11.18 18.79 -7.93
C TYR A 75 -12.19 19.47 -7.01
N LEU A 76 -12.20 19.16 -5.71
CA LEU A 76 -13.17 19.73 -4.76
C LEU A 76 -13.15 21.27 -4.74
N PRO A 77 -11.99 21.96 -4.63
CA PRO A 77 -11.91 23.42 -4.74
C PRO A 77 -12.49 23.97 -6.04
N ALA A 78 -12.15 23.36 -7.18
CA ALA A 78 -12.57 23.83 -8.49
C ALA A 78 -14.09 23.70 -8.72
N THR A 79 -14.74 22.74 -8.05
CA THR A 79 -16.19 22.51 -8.16
C THR A 79 -17.01 23.21 -7.07
N SER A 80 -16.35 23.90 -6.12
CA SER A 80 -17.03 24.56 -5.01
C SER A 80 -17.56 25.94 -5.42
N VAL A 81 -18.85 26.19 -5.18
CA VAL A 81 -19.55 27.41 -5.63
C VAL A 81 -18.99 28.69 -5.00
N ASP A 82 -18.48 28.62 -3.77
CA ASP A 82 -17.94 29.76 -3.00
C ASP A 82 -16.49 29.51 -2.53
N PHE A 83 -15.63 29.07 -3.43
CA PHE A 83 -14.25 28.71 -3.07
C PHE A 83 -13.41 29.94 -2.67
N ASP A 84 -13.03 30.05 -1.39
CA ASP A 84 -12.07 31.07 -0.91
C ASP A 84 -10.62 30.56 -1.07
N PHE A 85 -9.89 31.16 -2.01
CA PHE A 85 -8.47 30.85 -2.26
C PHE A 85 -7.57 31.04 -1.03
N ARG A 86 -7.94 31.88 -0.05
CA ARG A 86 -7.18 32.02 1.20
C ARG A 86 -7.20 30.75 2.05
N ASN A 87 -8.18 29.88 1.83
CA ASN A 87 -8.32 28.59 2.50
C ASN A 87 -7.81 27.42 1.64
N TYR A 88 -7.23 27.66 0.47
CA TYR A 88 -6.74 26.59 -0.41
C TYR A 88 -5.72 25.66 0.25
N TRP A 89 -4.89 26.21 1.15
CA TRP A 89 -3.95 25.42 1.94
C TRP A 89 -4.66 24.29 2.70
N LYS A 90 -5.87 24.51 3.23
CA LYS A 90 -6.64 23.48 3.95
C LYS A 90 -6.88 22.26 3.07
N PHE A 91 -7.24 22.47 1.80
CA PHE A 91 -7.47 21.40 0.83
C PHE A 91 -6.19 20.67 0.45
N ILE A 92 -5.06 21.37 0.33
CA ILE A 92 -3.76 20.72 0.12
C ILE A 92 -3.43 19.80 1.29
N PHE A 93 -3.51 20.30 2.54
CA PHE A 93 -3.19 19.50 3.72
C PHE A 93 -4.20 18.36 3.93
N LEU A 94 -5.49 18.62 3.73
CA LEU A 94 -6.54 17.60 3.78
C LEU A 94 -6.27 16.51 2.73
N GLY A 95 -5.87 16.90 1.52
CA GLY A 95 -5.48 15.97 0.46
C GLY A 95 -4.26 15.14 0.82
N LEU A 96 -3.21 15.73 1.40
CA LEU A 96 -1.99 15.01 1.80
C LEU A 96 -2.27 14.00 2.91
N ILE A 97 -3.07 14.37 3.92
CA ILE A 97 -3.45 13.46 5.00
C ILE A 97 -4.27 12.30 4.42
N ASN A 98 -5.22 12.58 3.53
CA ASN A 98 -6.04 11.55 2.91
C ASN A 98 -5.29 10.69 1.89
N MET A 99 -4.26 11.21 1.21
CA MET A 99 -3.37 10.43 0.35
C MET A 99 -2.70 9.30 1.13
N ILE A 100 -2.12 9.64 2.29
CA ILE A 100 -1.46 8.68 3.17
C ILE A 100 -2.48 7.67 3.70
N GLY A 101 -3.64 8.14 4.16
CA GLY A 101 -4.73 7.27 4.64
C GLY A 101 -5.26 6.33 3.55
N ALA A 102 -5.39 6.82 2.32
CA ALA A 102 -5.83 6.05 1.16
C ALA A 102 -4.84 4.93 0.80
N TRP A 103 -3.53 5.15 0.90
CA TRP A 103 -2.55 4.08 0.72
C TRP A 103 -2.71 2.93 1.72
N PHE A 104 -3.19 3.21 2.94
CA PHE A 104 -3.43 2.17 3.92
C PHE A 104 -4.78 1.47 3.71
N ILE A 105 -5.88 2.22 3.70
CA ILE A 105 -7.23 1.63 3.66
C ILE A 105 -7.61 1.20 2.25
N ILE A 106 -7.61 2.13 1.30
CA ILE A 106 -7.99 1.83 -0.08
C ILE A 106 -6.94 0.92 -0.72
N GLY A 107 -5.65 1.14 -0.42
CA GLY A 107 -4.57 0.23 -0.77
C GLY A 107 -4.85 -1.20 -0.28
N ALA A 108 -5.22 -1.41 0.98
CA ALA A 108 -5.58 -2.74 1.50
C ALA A 108 -6.80 -3.36 0.80
N ILE A 109 -7.79 -2.56 0.43
CA ILE A 109 -8.97 -3.04 -0.32
C ILE A 109 -8.52 -3.57 -1.69
N PHE A 110 -7.74 -2.80 -2.42
CA PHE A 110 -7.23 -3.21 -3.73
C PHE A 110 -6.31 -4.42 -3.62
N ASP A 111 -5.43 -4.45 -2.62
CA ASP A 111 -4.58 -5.60 -2.32
C ASP A 111 -5.40 -6.87 -2.06
N GLN A 112 -6.49 -6.75 -1.30
CA GLN A 112 -7.41 -7.85 -1.03
C GLN A 112 -8.11 -8.33 -2.30
N ILE A 113 -8.57 -7.41 -3.15
CA ILE A 113 -9.25 -7.72 -4.41
C ILE A 113 -8.28 -8.41 -5.37
N PHE A 114 -7.10 -7.82 -5.60
CA PHE A 114 -6.07 -8.38 -6.46
C PHE A 114 -5.62 -9.74 -5.94
N TRP A 115 -5.43 -9.89 -4.63
CA TRP A 115 -5.12 -11.17 -4.03
C TRP A 115 -6.23 -12.19 -4.26
N TRP A 116 -7.49 -11.84 -4.08
CA TRP A 116 -8.59 -12.79 -4.27
C TRP A 116 -8.74 -13.23 -5.74
N LEU A 117 -8.68 -12.29 -6.67
CA LEU A 117 -8.83 -12.53 -8.12
C LEU A 117 -7.63 -13.21 -8.77
N SER A 118 -6.47 -13.15 -8.13
CA SER A 118 -5.24 -13.75 -8.66
C SER A 118 -5.28 -15.28 -8.65
N SER A 119 -4.75 -15.89 -9.72
CA SER A 119 -4.52 -17.33 -9.77
C SER A 119 -3.48 -17.78 -8.73
N ASP A 120 -3.54 -19.04 -8.31
CA ASP A 120 -2.60 -19.57 -7.30
C ASP A 120 -1.15 -19.54 -7.77
N SER A 121 -0.91 -19.75 -9.07
CA SER A 121 0.43 -19.63 -9.67
C SER A 121 0.96 -18.20 -9.58
N PHE A 122 0.11 -17.19 -9.76
CA PHE A 122 0.50 -15.79 -9.64
C PHE A 122 0.65 -15.35 -8.17
N LYS A 123 -0.20 -15.85 -7.27
CA LYS A 123 -0.02 -15.67 -5.81
C LYS A 123 1.32 -16.24 -5.33
N ASP A 124 1.71 -17.39 -5.83
CA ASP A 124 3.02 -17.98 -5.54
C ASP A 124 4.16 -17.10 -6.08
N TYR A 125 3.99 -16.46 -7.25
CA TYR A 125 4.95 -15.48 -7.76
C TYR A 125 5.07 -14.25 -6.86
N VAL A 126 3.95 -13.70 -6.40
CA VAL A 126 3.91 -12.56 -5.47
C VAL A 126 4.66 -12.93 -4.18
N ARG A 127 4.41 -14.12 -3.62
CA ARG A 127 5.15 -14.63 -2.44
C ARG A 127 6.64 -14.77 -2.72
N TYR A 128 7.03 -15.32 -3.87
CA TYR A 128 8.43 -15.44 -4.29
C TYR A 128 9.12 -14.07 -4.34
N ARG A 129 8.46 -13.05 -4.91
CA ARG A 129 8.97 -11.68 -4.96
C ARG A 129 9.13 -11.09 -3.56
N ASN A 130 8.13 -11.23 -2.71
CA ASN A 130 8.19 -10.76 -1.32
C ASN A 130 9.35 -11.38 -0.54
N ILE A 131 9.56 -12.70 -0.64
CA ILE A 131 10.69 -13.38 0.00
C ILE A 131 12.02 -12.80 -0.51
N LYS A 132 12.17 -12.64 -1.83
CA LYS A 132 13.39 -12.06 -2.43
C LYS A 132 13.65 -10.62 -1.99
N GLU A 133 12.60 -9.87 -1.69
CA GLU A 133 12.70 -8.48 -1.22
C GLU A 133 12.90 -8.39 0.30
N GLY A 134 13.01 -9.52 1.00
CA GLY A 134 13.21 -9.60 2.45
C GLY A 134 11.91 -9.42 3.25
N MET A 135 10.76 -9.56 2.60
CA MET A 135 9.44 -9.53 3.21
C MET A 135 8.91 -10.95 3.40
N ASP A 136 9.46 -11.62 4.39
CA ASP A 136 9.04 -12.97 4.74
C ASP A 136 7.81 -12.92 5.66
N VAL A 137 6.68 -12.45 5.13
CA VAL A 137 5.41 -12.33 5.85
C VAL A 137 4.27 -12.72 4.93
N ASP A 138 3.31 -13.48 5.42
CA ASP A 138 2.15 -13.91 4.64
C ASP A 138 1.27 -12.73 4.18
N ILE A 139 0.89 -12.73 2.89
CA ILE A 139 0.19 -11.60 2.24
C ILE A 139 -1.14 -11.26 2.94
N PRO A 140 -2.04 -12.20 3.25
CA PRO A 140 -3.27 -11.89 4.00
C PRO A 140 -3.01 -11.22 5.36
N LEU A 141 -1.89 -11.51 6.03
CA LEU A 141 -1.52 -10.85 7.27
C LEU A 141 -0.99 -9.43 7.03
N GLN A 142 -0.27 -9.20 5.93
CA GLN A 142 0.13 -7.85 5.50
C GLN A 142 -1.10 -6.98 5.25
N ILE A 143 -2.09 -7.50 4.51
CA ILE A 143 -3.35 -6.80 4.19
C ILE A 143 -4.14 -6.47 5.46
N LYS A 144 -4.27 -7.41 6.40
CA LYS A 144 -4.90 -7.15 7.70
C LYS A 144 -4.15 -6.09 8.51
N THR A 145 -2.84 -6.05 8.40
CA THR A 145 -2.00 -5.09 9.11
C THR A 145 -2.16 -3.69 8.52
N LEU A 146 -2.24 -3.58 7.20
CA LEU A 146 -2.58 -2.33 6.52
C LEU A 146 -3.89 -1.73 6.99
N TRP A 147 -4.93 -2.56 7.11
CA TRP A 147 -6.21 -2.13 7.67
C TRP A 147 -6.08 -1.54 9.07
N LYS A 148 -5.35 -2.23 9.96
CA LYS A 148 -5.15 -1.76 11.34
C LYS A 148 -4.37 -0.45 11.41
N ILE A 149 -3.32 -0.33 10.60
CA ILE A 149 -2.51 0.90 10.50
C ILE A 149 -3.37 2.04 9.95
N GLY A 150 -4.15 1.79 8.90
CA GLY A 150 -5.06 2.77 8.31
C GLY A 150 -6.12 3.27 9.30
N ILE A 151 -6.77 2.36 10.03
CA ILE A 151 -7.75 2.74 11.07
C ILE A 151 -7.06 3.56 12.17
N GLY A 152 -5.91 3.11 12.68
CA GLY A 152 -5.15 3.84 13.69
C GLY A 152 -4.72 5.24 13.21
N TYR A 153 -4.32 5.34 11.94
CA TYR A 153 -3.96 6.60 11.29
C TYR A 153 -5.15 7.58 11.29
N TYR A 154 -6.32 7.15 10.82
CA TYR A 154 -7.50 8.03 10.77
C TYR A 154 -8.02 8.40 12.17
N ILE A 155 -7.92 7.52 13.16
CA ILE A 155 -8.25 7.86 14.56
C ILE A 155 -7.31 8.97 15.06
N LEU A 156 -6.00 8.80 14.87
CA LEU A 156 -4.99 9.76 15.32
C LEU A 156 -5.11 11.12 14.63
N PHE A 157 -5.40 11.12 13.32
CA PHE A 157 -5.53 12.34 12.54
C PHE A 157 -6.95 12.93 12.56
N SER A 158 -7.92 12.29 13.20
CA SER A 158 -9.30 12.78 13.26
C SER A 158 -9.45 14.22 13.76
N PRO A 159 -8.68 14.72 14.76
CA PRO A 159 -8.79 16.13 15.19
C PRO A 159 -8.31 17.11 14.11
N PHE A 160 -7.25 16.74 13.39
CA PHE A 160 -6.71 17.55 12.29
C PHE A 160 -7.64 17.55 11.09
N LEU A 161 -8.22 16.39 10.75
CA LEU A 161 -9.21 16.28 9.69
C LEU A 161 -10.44 17.14 9.99
N TYR A 162 -10.91 17.14 11.24
CA TYR A 162 -12.04 17.99 11.66
C TYR A 162 -11.71 19.49 11.58
N PHE A 163 -10.49 19.90 11.91
CA PHE A 163 -10.05 21.29 11.78
C PHE A 163 -9.89 21.77 10.32
N LEU A 164 -9.55 20.84 9.41
CA LEU A 164 -9.29 21.13 8.00
C LEU A 164 -10.56 21.11 7.13
N LEU A 165 -11.60 20.37 7.56
CA LEU A 165 -12.95 20.39 6.97
C LEU A 165 -13.68 21.70 7.31
#